data_AF-A0A397SHR4-F1
#
_entry.id   AF-A0A397SHR4-F1
#
_cell.length_a   1.000
_cell.length_b   1.000
_cell.length_c   1.000
_cell.angle_alpha   90.00
_cell.angle_beta   90.00
_cell.angle_gamma   90.00
#
_symmetry.space_group_name_H-M   'P 1'
#
loop_
_entity.id
_entity.type
_entity.pdbx_description
1 polymer ?
#
loop_
_entity_poly.entity_id
_entity_poly.type
_entity_poly.pdbx_seq_one_letter_code
_entity_poly.pdbx_strand_id
1 'polypeptide(L)'
;MSESFVEFANILDVEESVNDEQNYETNFAERNQLDVEGSINDEQNYETNLAERCQLDVEGSINVEQNYETNLAERCQLDLNEIPQCLRQNAERILEVFNRIAIDDPIIVIDWTNPWPRRGRRQNKRILINHIINNGGRNEYNSDMIFSFRTNHDLANCINLFPLWSRHDRTNTSPDVGHMYRVNKVTERIADMEDSALLVPKLVIA
;
A
#
# COMPACT_ATOMS: atom_id res chain seq x y z
N MET A 1 83.94 24.42 -60.82
CA MET A 1 84.82 24.95 -59.76
C MET A 1 83.92 25.61 -58.75
N SER A 2 84.10 25.24 -57.48
CA SER A 2 83.25 25.53 -56.33
C SER A 2 82.91 27.01 -56.20
N GLU A 3 81.62 27.27 -56.06
CA GLU A 3 81.05 28.57 -55.78
C GLU A 3 81.29 28.98 -54.33
N SER A 4 81.38 30.30 -54.20
CA SER A 4 81.66 31.09 -53.02
C SER A 4 80.45 31.25 -52.11
N PHE A 5 80.71 31.78 -50.92
CA PHE A 5 79.98 32.84 -50.19
C PHE A 5 79.70 32.55 -48.71
N VAL A 6 80.50 33.28 -47.92
CA VAL A 6 80.09 34.24 -46.89
C VAL A 6 79.59 33.73 -45.54
N GLU A 7 80.48 34.03 -44.59
CA GLU A 7 80.35 34.18 -43.15
C GLU A 7 79.53 35.43 -42.81
N PHE A 8 78.46 35.30 -42.01
CA PHE A 8 77.93 36.38 -41.17
C PHE A 8 77.07 35.84 -40.01
N ALA A 9 77.25 36.48 -38.86
CA ALA A 9 76.37 36.65 -37.69
C ALA A 9 76.14 35.44 -36.77
N ASN A 10 76.68 35.45 -35.54
CA ASN A 10 76.15 36.11 -34.33
C ASN A 10 74.76 35.60 -33.93
N ILE A 11 74.64 34.90 -32.78
CA ILE A 11 74.00 35.39 -31.54
C ILE A 11 73.60 34.26 -30.57
N LEU A 12 74.07 34.45 -29.33
CA LEU A 12 73.55 34.12 -27.99
C LEU A 12 73.22 32.68 -27.57
N ASP A 13 73.76 32.38 -26.39
CA ASP A 13 73.15 31.76 -25.21
C ASP A 13 72.43 30.41 -25.37
N VAL A 14 72.73 29.51 -24.44
CA VAL A 14 71.79 29.00 -23.43
C VAL A 14 72.33 27.66 -22.90
N GLU A 15 72.74 27.70 -21.63
CA GLU A 15 72.53 26.66 -20.62
C GLU A 15 72.96 25.22 -20.95
N GLU A 16 74.24 24.93 -20.69
CA GLU A 16 74.70 23.58 -20.40
C GLU A 16 74.63 23.31 -18.88
N SER A 17 73.41 23.16 -18.36
CA SER A 17 73.15 22.50 -17.08
C SER A 17 71.67 22.16 -16.98
N VAL A 18 71.34 21.01 -16.36
CA VAL A 18 69.99 20.46 -16.10
C VAL A 18 69.49 19.50 -17.20
N ASN A 19 70.12 18.32 -17.30
CA ASN A 19 69.66 17.21 -18.14
C ASN A 19 69.37 15.91 -17.34
N ASP A 20 69.00 16.01 -16.05
CA ASP A 20 68.64 14.83 -15.24
C ASP A 20 67.34 15.00 -14.41
N GLU A 21 66.67 16.15 -14.43
CA GLU A 21 65.44 16.38 -13.63
C GLU A 21 64.12 16.22 -14.39
N GLN A 22 64.10 16.20 -15.73
CA GLN A 22 62.83 16.10 -16.49
C GLN A 22 62.35 14.66 -16.79
N ASN A 23 63.15 13.63 -16.50
CA ASN A 23 62.77 12.25 -16.82
C ASN A 23 62.07 11.50 -15.66
N TYR A 24 61.98 12.09 -14.47
CA TYR A 24 61.21 11.54 -13.36
C TYR A 24 59.80 12.13 -13.24
N GLU A 25 59.57 13.38 -13.65
CA GLU A 25 58.23 13.99 -13.56
C GLU A 25 57.29 13.52 -14.67
N THR A 26 57.82 13.20 -15.86
CA THR A 26 56.98 12.75 -16.99
C THR A 26 56.38 11.35 -16.75
N ASN A 27 57.07 10.47 -16.01
CA ASN A 27 56.59 9.11 -15.70
C ASN A 27 55.68 9.02 -14.46
N PHE A 28 55.60 10.07 -13.63
CA PHE A 28 54.69 10.13 -12.48
C PHE A 28 53.32 10.70 -12.87
N ALA A 29 53.26 11.55 -13.89
CA ALA A 29 52.01 12.12 -14.39
C ALA A 29 51.19 11.12 -15.22
N GLU A 30 51.81 10.29 -16.06
CA GLU A 30 51.09 9.30 -16.88
C GLU A 30 50.53 8.11 -16.07
N ARG A 31 51.20 7.70 -14.98
CA ARG A 31 50.67 6.66 -14.09
C ARG A 31 49.52 7.14 -13.20
N ASN A 32 49.52 8.41 -12.80
CA ASN A 32 48.42 8.96 -11.98
C ASN A 32 47.17 9.34 -12.79
N GLN A 33 47.23 9.46 -14.13
CA GLN A 33 46.03 9.67 -14.95
C GLN A 33 45.25 8.37 -15.19
N LEU A 34 45.95 7.23 -15.33
CA LEU A 34 45.32 5.92 -15.51
C LEU A 34 44.61 5.40 -14.24
N ASP A 35 45.16 5.68 -13.06
CA ASP A 35 44.55 5.27 -11.78
C ASP A 35 43.37 6.18 -11.37
N VAL A 36 43.34 7.42 -11.85
CA VAL A 36 42.24 8.36 -11.56
C VAL A 36 41.04 8.15 -12.49
N GLU A 37 41.23 7.83 -13.78
CA GLU A 37 40.10 7.52 -14.68
C GLU A 37 39.44 6.17 -14.36
N GLY A 38 40.20 5.17 -13.91
CA GLY A 38 39.65 3.90 -13.41
C GLY A 38 38.85 4.09 -12.12
N SER A 39 39.38 4.87 -11.17
CA SER A 39 38.71 5.13 -9.89
C SER A 39 37.48 6.03 -10.05
N ILE A 40 37.50 7.03 -10.95
CA ILE A 40 36.33 7.87 -11.25
C ILE A 40 35.25 7.06 -11.95
N ASN A 41 35.60 6.16 -12.87
CA ASN A 41 34.60 5.30 -13.50
C ASN A 41 33.96 4.33 -12.50
N ASP A 42 34.71 3.74 -11.57
CA ASP A 42 34.15 2.83 -10.57
C ASP A 42 33.36 3.56 -9.48
N GLU A 43 33.77 4.75 -9.06
CA GLU A 43 33.10 5.55 -8.05
C GLU A 43 31.85 6.25 -8.62
N GLN A 44 31.89 6.74 -9.87
CA GLN A 44 30.69 7.16 -10.59
C GLN A 44 29.77 5.98 -10.88
N ASN A 45 30.28 4.79 -11.22
CA ASN A 45 29.44 3.61 -11.42
C ASN A 45 28.84 3.12 -10.10
N TYR A 46 29.52 3.29 -8.96
CA TYR A 46 28.94 3.01 -7.65
C TYR A 46 27.90 4.06 -7.24
N GLU A 47 28.14 5.35 -7.45
CA GLU A 47 27.15 6.41 -7.17
C GLU A 47 25.97 6.39 -8.15
N THR A 48 26.18 6.02 -9.42
CA THR A 48 25.11 5.88 -10.41
C THR A 48 24.28 4.64 -10.12
N ASN A 49 24.89 3.51 -9.72
CA ASN A 49 24.16 2.34 -9.24
C ASN A 49 23.51 2.54 -7.86
N LEU A 50 24.10 3.36 -6.96
CA LEU A 50 23.47 3.70 -5.68
C LEU A 50 22.32 4.68 -5.88
N ALA A 51 22.40 5.60 -6.85
CA ALA A 51 21.31 6.48 -7.25
C ALA A 51 20.18 5.71 -7.96
N GLU A 52 20.50 4.75 -8.83
CA GLU A 52 19.49 3.84 -9.43
C GLU A 52 18.86 2.90 -8.39
N ARG A 53 19.61 2.45 -7.37
CA ARG A 53 19.08 1.67 -6.24
C ARG A 53 18.31 2.50 -5.22
N CYS A 54 18.69 3.76 -5.00
CA CYS A 54 17.93 4.71 -4.19
C CYS A 54 16.68 5.25 -4.91
N GLN A 55 16.65 5.26 -6.25
CA GLN A 55 15.44 5.53 -7.01
C GLN A 55 14.43 4.37 -6.95
N LEU A 56 14.91 3.12 -6.81
CA LEU A 56 14.04 1.96 -6.59
C LEU A 56 13.36 1.93 -5.22
N ASP A 57 13.89 2.63 -4.22
CA ASP A 57 13.31 2.69 -2.86
C ASP A 57 12.54 3.99 -2.57
N VAL A 58 12.52 4.97 -3.49
CA VAL A 58 11.78 6.24 -3.33
C VAL A 58 10.66 6.41 -4.37
N GLU A 59 10.63 5.62 -5.44
CA GLU A 59 9.49 5.55 -6.38
C GLU A 59 8.50 4.41 -6.08
N GLY A 60 8.45 3.94 -4.82
CA GLY A 60 7.28 3.23 -4.28
C GLY A 60 6.07 4.15 -4.06
N SER A 61 6.19 5.45 -4.35
CA SER A 61 5.05 6.31 -4.65
C SER A 61 4.79 6.35 -6.15
N ILE A 62 4.72 5.18 -6.79
CA ILE A 62 3.92 5.07 -8.00
C ILE A 62 2.53 5.53 -7.54
N ASN A 63 2.09 6.67 -8.04
CA ASN A 63 0.66 6.93 -8.22
C ASN A 63 0.16 5.87 -9.24
N VAL A 64 0.17 4.60 -8.84
CA VAL A 64 -0.83 3.65 -9.28
C VAL A 64 -2.08 4.40 -8.85
N GLU A 65 -2.94 4.81 -9.77
CA GLU A 65 -4.31 5.15 -9.37
C GLU A 65 -4.72 4.05 -8.41
N GLN A 66 -4.83 4.37 -7.11
CA GLN A 66 -5.06 3.35 -6.11
C GLN A 66 -6.45 2.83 -6.39
N ASN A 67 -6.51 1.75 -7.17
CA ASN A 67 -7.75 1.08 -7.46
C ASN A 67 -8.05 0.26 -6.21
N TYR A 68 -8.65 0.94 -5.24
CA TYR A 68 -8.98 0.35 -3.96
C TYR A 68 -9.88 -0.88 -4.12
N GLU A 69 -10.73 -0.92 -5.14
CA GLU A 69 -11.55 -2.10 -5.44
C GLU A 69 -10.67 -3.31 -5.82
N THR A 70 -9.71 -3.13 -6.74
CA THR A 70 -8.74 -4.17 -7.11
C THR A 70 -7.89 -4.58 -5.91
N ASN A 71 -7.37 -3.61 -5.15
CA ASN A 71 -6.58 -3.91 -3.96
C ASN A 71 -7.39 -4.71 -2.93
N LEU A 72 -8.66 -4.37 -2.71
CA LEU A 72 -9.53 -5.12 -1.80
C LEU A 72 -9.77 -6.55 -2.33
N ALA A 73 -10.01 -6.71 -3.63
CA ALA A 73 -10.17 -8.02 -4.25
C ALA A 73 -8.91 -8.89 -4.08
N GLU A 74 -7.73 -8.33 -4.32
CA GLU A 74 -6.44 -8.98 -4.11
C GLU A 74 -6.23 -9.39 -2.64
N ARG A 75 -6.55 -8.50 -1.69
CA ARG A 75 -6.47 -8.83 -0.24
C ARG A 75 -7.38 -10.00 0.10
N CYS A 76 -8.59 -10.02 -0.44
CA CYS A 76 -9.57 -11.08 -0.21
C CYS A 76 -9.31 -12.35 -1.04
N GLN A 77 -8.32 -12.35 -1.94
CA GLN A 77 -8.05 -13.43 -2.89
C GLN A 77 -9.25 -13.80 -3.77
N LEU A 78 -9.97 -12.79 -4.24
CA LEU A 78 -11.16 -12.93 -5.07
C LEU A 78 -11.01 -12.14 -6.36
N ASP A 79 -11.78 -12.50 -7.38
CA ASP A 79 -11.93 -11.67 -8.57
C ASP A 79 -12.73 -10.40 -8.24
N LEU A 80 -12.44 -9.30 -8.93
CA LEU A 80 -13.13 -8.02 -8.70
C LEU A 80 -14.67 -8.13 -8.81
N ASN A 81 -15.16 -9.01 -9.69
CA ASN A 81 -16.59 -9.25 -9.90
C ASN A 81 -17.25 -10.06 -8.77
N GLU A 82 -16.44 -10.76 -7.97
CA GLU A 82 -16.91 -11.52 -6.80
C GLU A 82 -17.06 -10.61 -5.57
N ILE A 83 -16.43 -9.44 -5.56
CA ILE A 83 -16.58 -8.46 -4.50
C ILE A 83 -17.93 -7.73 -4.63
N PRO A 84 -18.80 -7.81 -3.60
CA PRO A 84 -20.07 -7.10 -3.57
C PRO A 84 -19.91 -5.58 -3.79
N GLN A 85 -20.86 -4.97 -4.50
CA GLN A 85 -20.81 -3.56 -4.84
C GLN A 85 -20.66 -2.64 -3.62
N CYS A 86 -21.31 -2.95 -2.50
CA CYS A 86 -21.21 -2.15 -1.28
C CYS A 86 -19.79 -2.16 -0.68
N LEU A 87 -19.04 -3.25 -0.86
CA LEU A 87 -17.64 -3.33 -0.42
C LEU A 87 -16.74 -2.56 -1.37
N ARG A 88 -16.95 -2.71 -2.69
CA ARG A 88 -16.21 -1.98 -3.73
C ARG A 88 -16.31 -0.46 -3.53
N GLN A 89 -17.53 0.05 -3.35
CA GLN A 89 -17.78 1.48 -3.09
C GLN A 89 -17.14 2.01 -1.80
N ASN A 90 -16.79 1.13 -0.86
CA ASN A 90 -16.17 1.49 0.41
C ASN A 90 -14.73 0.95 0.54
N ALA A 91 -14.12 0.51 -0.57
CA ALA A 91 -12.89 -0.27 -0.52
C ALA A 91 -11.72 0.48 0.12
N GLU A 92 -11.57 1.77 -0.18
CA GLU A 92 -10.58 2.65 0.44
C GLU A 92 -10.66 2.60 1.97
N ARG A 93 -11.85 2.86 2.51
CA ARG A 93 -12.09 2.88 3.95
C ARG A 93 -11.89 1.51 4.58
N ILE A 94 -12.33 0.45 3.91
CA ILE A 94 -12.15 -0.93 4.39
C ILE A 94 -10.66 -1.25 4.49
N LEU A 95 -9.87 -0.92 3.46
CA LEU A 95 -8.43 -1.13 3.43
C LEU A 95 -7.70 -0.31 4.49
N GLU A 96 -8.11 0.94 4.73
CA GLU A 96 -7.56 1.76 5.81
C GLU A 96 -7.82 1.14 7.19
N VAL A 97 -9.03 0.62 7.45
CA VAL A 97 -9.32 -0.11 8.71
C VAL A 97 -8.46 -1.35 8.79
N PHE A 98 -8.41 -2.15 7.72
CA PHE A 98 -7.63 -3.38 7.63
C PHE A 98 -6.15 -3.17 7.97
N ASN A 99 -5.55 -2.09 7.47
CA ASN A 99 -4.14 -1.77 7.73
C ASN A 99 -3.87 -1.34 9.18
N ARG A 100 -4.90 -0.88 9.91
CA ARG A 100 -4.77 -0.37 11.28
C ARG A 100 -5.09 -1.41 12.37
N ILE A 101 -6.01 -2.34 12.10
CA ILE A 101 -6.45 -3.34 13.08
C ILE A 101 -5.44 -4.48 13.26
N ALA A 102 -5.55 -5.18 14.38
CA ALA A 102 -4.73 -6.37 14.63
C ALA A 102 -5.15 -7.53 13.73
N ILE A 103 -4.27 -8.51 13.58
CA ILE A 103 -4.64 -9.81 13.01
C ILE A 103 -5.75 -10.42 13.89
N ASP A 104 -6.68 -11.15 13.28
CA ASP A 104 -7.86 -11.76 13.90
C ASP A 104 -8.98 -10.79 14.38
N ASP A 105 -8.74 -9.47 14.41
CA ASP A 105 -9.79 -8.48 14.65
C ASP A 105 -10.79 -8.51 13.47
N PRO A 106 -12.08 -8.77 13.69
CA PRO A 106 -13.03 -8.85 12.59
C PRO A 106 -13.56 -7.45 12.22
N ILE A 107 -13.71 -7.22 10.93
CA ILE A 107 -14.47 -6.10 10.37
C ILE A 107 -15.80 -6.66 9.88
N ILE A 108 -16.90 -5.97 10.17
CA ILE A 108 -18.17 -6.20 9.49
C ILE A 108 -18.52 -4.97 8.66
N VAL A 109 -19.04 -5.21 7.46
CA VAL A 109 -19.61 -4.19 6.60
C VAL A 109 -21.07 -4.56 6.35
N ILE A 110 -21.96 -3.65 6.76
CA ILE A 110 -23.41 -3.86 6.68
C ILE A 110 -23.96 -3.09 5.50
N ASP A 111 -24.54 -3.83 4.55
CA ASP A 111 -25.39 -3.27 3.52
C ASP A 111 -26.84 -3.26 4.02
N TRP A 112 -27.31 -2.08 4.40
CA TRP A 112 -28.63 -1.90 4.98
C TRP A 112 -29.70 -1.91 3.89
N THR A 113 -30.82 -2.59 4.14
CA THR A 113 -31.97 -2.54 3.23
C THR A 113 -32.43 -1.10 3.03
N ASN A 114 -32.45 -0.66 1.77
CA ASN A 114 -32.82 0.68 1.37
C ASN A 114 -33.92 0.63 0.28
N PRO A 115 -35.10 1.24 0.49
CA PRO A 115 -35.51 1.96 1.69
C PRO A 115 -35.68 1.04 2.91
N TRP A 116 -35.51 1.60 4.11
CA TRP A 116 -35.67 0.86 5.36
C TRP A 116 -37.06 0.19 5.42
N PRO A 117 -37.15 -1.14 5.65
CA PRO A 117 -38.38 -1.89 5.39
C PRO A 117 -39.47 -1.65 6.46
N ARG A 118 -39.09 -1.24 7.69
CA ARG A 118 -40.04 -1.10 8.80
C ARG A 118 -40.55 0.33 8.96
N ARG A 119 -41.88 0.46 9.13
CA ARG A 119 -42.54 1.72 9.49
C ARG A 119 -43.24 1.58 10.85
N GLY A 120 -42.65 2.12 11.92
CA GLY A 120 -43.28 2.20 13.25
C GLY A 120 -42.53 1.50 14.41
N ARG A 121 -43.09 1.58 15.62
CA ARG A 121 -42.65 0.89 16.86
C ARG A 121 -41.19 1.08 17.30
N ARG A 122 -40.55 2.20 16.92
CA ARG A 122 -39.12 2.44 17.20
C ARG A 122 -38.24 1.27 16.71
N GLN A 123 -38.57 0.64 15.59
CA GLN A 123 -37.74 -0.37 14.95
C GLN A 123 -37.05 0.27 13.75
N ASN A 124 -35.97 1.01 14.02
CA ASN A 124 -35.26 1.78 13.01
C ASN A 124 -33.78 1.39 12.95
N LYS A 125 -33.14 1.73 11.82
CA LYS A 125 -31.72 1.49 11.54
C LYS A 125 -30.82 1.96 12.69
N ARG A 126 -31.12 3.12 13.29
CA ARG A 126 -30.31 3.71 14.37
C ARG A 126 -30.24 2.84 15.62
N ILE A 127 -31.29 2.08 15.94
CA ILE A 127 -31.27 1.18 17.09
C ILE A 127 -30.34 -0.01 16.85
N LEU A 128 -30.25 -0.53 15.62
CA LEU A 128 -29.30 -1.60 15.28
C LEU A 128 -27.86 -1.11 15.26
N ILE A 129 -27.62 0.10 14.75
CA ILE A 129 -26.29 0.74 14.83
C ILE A 129 -25.87 0.91 16.28
N ASN A 130 -26.75 1.47 17.13
CA ASN A 130 -26.45 1.63 18.55
C ASN A 130 -26.25 0.29 19.25
N HIS A 131 -26.98 -0.76 18.87
CA HIS A 131 -26.77 -2.11 19.37
C HIS A 131 -25.35 -2.59 19.07
N ILE A 132 -24.88 -2.45 17.84
CA ILE A 132 -23.51 -2.83 17.44
C ILE A 132 -22.47 -2.06 18.27
N ILE A 133 -22.64 -0.74 18.38
CA ILE A 133 -21.71 0.12 19.13
C ILE A 133 -21.66 -0.27 20.60
N ASN A 134 -22.82 -0.49 21.22
CA ASN A 134 -22.92 -0.83 22.64
C ASN A 134 -22.37 -2.24 22.96
N ASN A 135 -22.19 -3.10 21.95
CA ASN A 135 -21.65 -4.46 22.10
C ASN A 135 -20.23 -4.58 21.53
N GLY A 136 -19.44 -3.51 21.60
CA GLY A 136 -18.00 -3.54 21.30
C GLY A 136 -17.61 -3.21 19.86
N GLY A 137 -18.59 -2.95 18.99
CA GLY A 137 -18.32 -2.52 17.62
C GLY A 137 -17.88 -1.05 17.57
N ARG A 138 -16.76 -0.76 16.92
CA ARG A 138 -16.34 0.62 16.64
C ARG A 138 -16.90 1.05 15.29
N ASN A 139 -17.73 2.10 15.27
CA ASN A 139 -18.25 2.67 14.03
C ASN A 139 -17.14 3.41 13.28
N GLU A 140 -16.58 2.77 12.27
CA GLU A 140 -15.46 3.30 11.51
C GLU A 140 -15.95 4.44 10.60
N TYR A 141 -15.22 5.56 10.65
CA TYR A 141 -15.54 6.81 9.94
C TYR A 141 -16.92 7.40 10.24
N ASN A 142 -17.58 6.99 11.33
CA ASN A 142 -19.00 7.30 11.57
C ASN A 142 -19.90 6.96 10.37
N SER A 143 -19.53 5.90 9.63
CA SER A 143 -20.21 5.50 8.39
C SER A 143 -21.58 4.86 8.64
N ASP A 144 -21.84 4.39 9.85
CA ASP A 144 -23.00 3.56 10.20
C ASP A 144 -23.04 2.24 9.39
N MET A 145 -21.96 1.85 8.71
CA MET A 145 -21.87 0.68 7.83
C MET A 145 -20.67 -0.22 8.14
N ILE A 146 -19.50 0.38 8.38
CA ILE A 146 -18.25 -0.33 8.63
C ILE A 146 -18.00 -0.35 10.13
N PHE A 147 -17.89 -1.53 10.72
CA PHE A 147 -17.60 -1.69 12.14
C PHE A 147 -16.42 -2.64 12.34
N SER A 148 -15.47 -2.25 13.19
CA SER A 148 -14.39 -3.13 13.63
C SER A 148 -14.64 -3.62 15.07
N PHE A 149 -14.18 -4.82 15.39
CA PHE A 149 -14.20 -5.34 16.76
C PHE A 149 -12.79 -5.76 17.17
N ARG A 150 -12.54 -5.77 18.49
CA ARG A 150 -11.25 -6.18 19.07
C ARG A 150 -11.06 -7.68 19.15
N THR A 151 -12.15 -8.45 19.06
CA THR A 151 -12.10 -9.91 19.11
C THR A 151 -13.28 -10.50 18.35
N ASN A 152 -13.12 -11.73 17.89
CA ASN A 152 -14.23 -12.53 17.37
C ASN A 152 -15.29 -12.85 18.44
N HIS A 153 -14.91 -12.84 19.73
CA HIS A 153 -15.84 -13.03 20.83
C HIS A 153 -16.81 -11.85 20.97
N ASP A 154 -16.31 -10.61 20.87
CA ASP A 154 -17.13 -9.39 20.93
C ASP A 154 -18.13 -9.37 19.78
N LEU A 155 -17.68 -9.71 18.57
CA LEU A 155 -18.54 -9.83 17.41
C LEU A 155 -19.62 -10.90 17.63
N ALA A 156 -19.25 -12.10 18.08
CA ALA A 156 -20.19 -13.17 18.33
C ALA A 156 -21.25 -12.79 19.38
N ASN A 157 -20.84 -12.14 20.47
CA ASN A 157 -21.76 -11.63 21.49
C ASN A 157 -22.70 -10.57 20.91
N CYS A 158 -22.18 -9.63 20.13
CA CYS A 158 -22.98 -8.63 19.43
C CYS A 158 -24.06 -9.27 18.55
N ILE A 159 -23.67 -10.23 17.69
CA ILE A 159 -24.57 -10.97 16.79
C ILE A 159 -25.64 -11.74 17.57
N ASN A 160 -25.24 -12.45 18.62
CA ASN A 160 -26.14 -13.28 19.42
C ASN A 160 -27.20 -12.46 20.15
N LEU A 161 -26.86 -11.24 20.56
CA LEU A 161 -27.74 -10.35 21.31
C LEU A 161 -28.58 -9.42 20.42
N PHE A 162 -28.53 -9.56 19.09
CA PHE A 162 -29.38 -8.73 18.21
C PHE A 162 -30.86 -8.83 18.60
N PRO A 163 -31.60 -7.71 18.57
CA PRO A 163 -33.02 -7.72 18.86
C PRO A 163 -33.78 -8.74 18.01
N LEU A 164 -34.70 -9.49 18.61
CA LEU A 164 -35.45 -10.54 17.89
C LEU A 164 -36.13 -10.05 16.61
N TRP A 165 -36.61 -8.80 16.62
CA TRP A 165 -37.27 -8.19 15.48
C TRP A 165 -36.32 -7.88 14.31
N SER A 166 -35.00 -7.81 14.52
CA SER A 166 -34.05 -7.54 13.43
C SER A 166 -33.77 -8.77 12.56
N ARG A 167 -34.28 -9.93 12.99
CA ARG A 167 -34.15 -11.21 12.28
C ARG A 167 -35.31 -11.38 11.31
N HIS A 168 -35.12 -12.21 10.28
CA HIS A 168 -36.23 -12.64 9.42
C HIS A 168 -37.33 -13.28 10.29
N ASP A 169 -38.51 -12.69 10.30
CA ASP A 169 -39.70 -13.25 10.94
C ASP A 169 -40.78 -13.53 9.90
N ARG A 170 -41.75 -14.40 10.23
CA ARG A 170 -42.82 -14.82 9.30
C ARG A 170 -43.68 -13.65 8.78
N THR A 171 -43.62 -12.49 9.42
CA THR A 171 -44.41 -11.30 9.07
C THR A 171 -43.62 -10.27 8.27
N ASN A 172 -42.29 -10.39 8.22
CA ASN A 172 -41.41 -9.51 7.46
C ASN A 172 -40.62 -10.31 6.41
N THR A 173 -41.13 -10.27 5.19
CA THR A 173 -40.51 -10.92 4.02
C THR A 173 -39.21 -10.23 3.58
N SER A 174 -38.94 -9.00 4.02
CA SER A 174 -37.71 -8.26 3.68
C SER A 174 -36.83 -8.08 4.91
N PRO A 175 -35.57 -8.56 4.92
CA PRO A 175 -34.72 -8.42 6.10
C PRO A 175 -34.32 -6.96 6.34
N ASP A 176 -34.10 -6.60 7.60
CA ASP A 176 -33.66 -5.24 7.99
C ASP A 176 -32.20 -4.98 7.61
N VAL A 177 -31.38 -6.03 7.65
CA VAL A 177 -30.01 -6.08 7.13
C VAL A 177 -30.09 -6.77 5.77
N GLY A 178 -29.72 -6.09 4.68
CA GLY A 178 -29.73 -6.67 3.34
C GLY A 178 -28.64 -7.73 3.24
N HIS A 179 -27.40 -7.31 3.49
CA HIS A 179 -26.24 -8.19 3.64
C HIS A 179 -25.35 -7.73 4.77
N MET A 180 -24.63 -8.68 5.37
CA MET A 180 -23.56 -8.40 6.32
C MET A 180 -22.33 -9.17 5.87
N TYR A 181 -21.30 -8.47 5.48
CA TYR A 181 -20.03 -9.08 5.09
C TYR A 181 -19.08 -9.03 6.27
N ARG A 182 -18.47 -10.15 6.60
CA ARG A 182 -17.38 -10.20 7.57
C ARG A 182 -16.07 -10.33 6.82
N VAL A 183 -15.13 -9.44 7.14
CA VAL A 183 -13.78 -9.41 6.61
C VAL A 183 -12.82 -9.65 7.77
N ASN A 184 -12.13 -10.78 7.76
CA ASN A 184 -11.17 -11.15 8.79
C ASN A 184 -9.75 -11.00 8.25
N LYS A 185 -8.91 -10.27 8.99
CA LYS A 185 -7.49 -10.18 8.68
C LYS A 185 -6.78 -11.48 9.08
N VAL A 186 -6.40 -12.28 8.09
CA VAL A 186 -5.66 -13.55 8.27
C VAL A 186 -4.16 -13.28 8.40
N THR A 187 -3.65 -12.35 7.59
CA THR A 187 -2.26 -11.86 7.67
C THR A 187 -2.23 -10.36 7.37
N GLU A 188 -1.06 -9.74 7.44
CA GLU A 188 -0.88 -8.33 7.04
C GLU A 188 -1.29 -8.03 5.59
N ARG A 189 -1.37 -9.06 4.72
CA ARG A 189 -1.67 -8.92 3.29
C ARG A 189 -2.90 -9.69 2.82
N ILE A 190 -3.48 -10.54 3.67
CA ILE A 190 -4.55 -11.47 3.27
C ILE A 190 -5.73 -11.31 4.22
N ALA A 191 -6.92 -11.26 3.64
CA ALA A 191 -8.20 -11.25 4.32
C ALA A 191 -9.06 -12.41 3.85
N ASP A 192 -9.86 -12.96 4.75
CA ASP A 192 -10.99 -13.81 4.39
C ASP A 192 -12.26 -12.96 4.39
N MET A 193 -13.07 -13.11 3.35
CA MET A 193 -14.37 -12.44 3.23
C MET A 193 -15.49 -13.48 3.21
N GLU A 194 -16.48 -13.31 4.08
CA GLU A 194 -17.68 -14.16 4.13
C GLU A 194 -18.96 -13.31 4.11
N ASP A 195 -19.96 -13.74 3.33
CA ASP A 195 -21.31 -13.21 3.44
C ASP A 195 -22.03 -13.89 4.62
N SER A 196 -22.19 -13.13 5.70
CA SER A 196 -22.86 -13.54 6.92
C SER A 196 -24.38 -13.42 6.85
N ALA A 197 -24.99 -13.20 5.68
CA ALA A 197 -26.44 -13.25 5.46
C ALA A 197 -27.09 -14.56 5.94
N LEU A 198 -26.30 -15.61 6.21
CA LEU A 198 -26.73 -16.93 6.67
C LEU A 198 -26.53 -17.21 8.18
N LEU A 199 -25.93 -16.29 8.96
CA LEU A 199 -25.67 -16.50 10.39
C LEU A 199 -26.87 -16.20 11.30
N VAL A 200 -28.02 -15.82 10.73
CA VAL A 200 -29.30 -15.97 11.43
C VAL A 200 -29.69 -17.44 11.27
N PRO A 201 -29.66 -18.28 12.33
CA PRO A 201 -30.13 -19.65 12.20
C PRO A 201 -31.53 -19.61 11.61
N LYS A 202 -31.71 -20.26 10.45
CA LYS A 202 -33.03 -20.57 9.91
C LYS A 202 -33.77 -21.33 11.00
N LEU A 203 -34.55 -20.64 11.80
CA LEU A 203 -35.49 -21.25 12.73
C LEU A 203 -36.63 -21.79 11.86
N VAL A 204 -36.38 -22.93 11.23
CA VAL A 204 -37.40 -23.77 10.63
C VAL A 204 -38.16 -24.37 11.81
N ILE A 205 -39.18 -23.66 12.26
CA ILE A 205 -40.21 -24.27 13.10
C ILE A 205 -41.08 -25.07 12.14
N ALA A 206 -40.84 -26.39 12.11
CA ALA A 206 -41.80 -27.39 11.63
C ALA A 206 -43.06 -27.38 12.53
#